data_AF-A0A7S1EUS9-F1
#
_entry.id   AF-A0A7S1EUS9-F1
#
_cell.length_a   1.000
_cell.length_b   1.000
_cell.length_c   1.000
_cell.angle_alpha   90.00
_cell.angle_beta   90.00
_cell.angle_gamma   90.00
#
_symmetry.space_group_name_H-M   'P 1'
#
loop_
_entity.id
_entity.type
_entity.pdbx_description
1 polymer ?
#
loop_
_entity_poly.entity_id
_entity_poly.type
_entity_poly.pdbx_seq_one_letter_code
_entity_poly.pdbx_strand_id
1 'polypeptide(L)'
;SSAEVSRLRLIIVMSPWASCILLFGAACAHPANLLVDSNCNRPLAEGTVIMGRAAMMSTDRTVYFQRHGSKMDCGSGYTPGETLTVAISDSTGEQLFELSGGSFDGGSCADSVRIVGSVGATLTAPASGTLSVTAAFALEHGQVYITESCSLTG
;
A
#
# COMPACT_ATOMS: atom_id res chain seq x y z
N SER A 1 -15.97 34.50 -62.01
CA SER A 1 -14.73 35.08 -61.47
C SER A 1 -14.73 34.83 -59.96
N SER A 2 -14.48 33.59 -59.56
CA SER A 2 -13.24 33.11 -58.89
C SER A 2 -13.03 33.67 -57.49
N ALA A 3 -13.42 32.89 -56.48
CA ALA A 3 -13.01 33.02 -55.09
C ALA A 3 -11.82 32.08 -54.84
N GLU A 4 -10.72 32.61 -54.35
CA GLU A 4 -9.46 31.88 -54.10
C GLU A 4 -9.39 31.47 -52.62
N VAL A 5 -9.48 30.17 -52.35
CA VAL A 5 -9.35 29.59 -51.00
C VAL A 5 -7.87 29.25 -50.77
N SER A 6 -7.20 30.07 -49.96
CA SER A 6 -5.80 29.83 -49.58
C SER A 6 -5.72 28.75 -48.50
N ARG A 7 -4.99 27.67 -48.82
CA ARG A 7 -4.84 26.46 -47.99
C ARG A 7 -3.83 26.69 -46.87
N LEU A 8 -4.30 26.72 -45.63
CA LEU A 8 -3.43 26.66 -44.45
C LEU A 8 -2.84 25.25 -44.32
N ARG A 9 -1.53 25.10 -44.52
CA ARG A 9 -0.81 23.84 -44.26
C ARG A 9 -0.52 23.76 -42.75
N LEU A 10 -1.25 22.90 -42.05
CA LEU A 10 -0.97 22.53 -40.66
C LEU A 10 0.29 21.65 -40.64
N ILE A 11 1.42 22.20 -40.21
CA ILE A 11 2.65 21.43 -39.95
C ILE A 11 2.54 20.88 -38.53
N ILE A 12 2.18 19.60 -38.39
CA ILE A 12 2.23 18.89 -37.12
C ILE A 12 3.71 18.60 -36.83
N VAL A 13 4.30 19.35 -35.91
CA VAL A 13 5.64 19.08 -35.38
C VAL A 13 5.49 17.90 -34.41
N MET A 14 5.75 16.69 -34.89
CA MET A 14 5.81 15.50 -34.03
C MET A 14 7.03 15.61 -33.13
N SER A 15 6.80 15.94 -31.86
CA SER A 15 7.83 15.97 -30.83
C SER A 15 8.37 14.54 -30.62
N PRO A 16 9.69 14.31 -30.68
CA PRO A 16 10.30 12.98 -30.58
C PRO A 16 10.27 12.36 -29.17
N TRP A 17 9.58 12.97 -28.19
CA TRP A 17 9.53 12.48 -26.81
C TRP A 17 8.38 11.50 -26.55
N ALA A 18 7.60 11.16 -27.57
CA ALA A 18 6.47 10.23 -27.49
C ALA A 18 6.82 8.81 -27.97
N SER A 19 8.01 8.29 -27.62
CA SER A 19 8.45 6.94 -28.03
C SER A 19 9.06 6.11 -26.90
N CYS A 20 8.39 6.11 -25.74
CA CYS A 20 8.67 5.16 -24.65
C CYS A 20 7.40 4.47 -24.12
N ILE A 21 6.33 4.36 -24.91
CA ILE A 21 4.98 4.06 -24.40
C ILE A 21 4.51 2.59 -24.56
N LEU A 22 5.29 1.66 -25.13
CA LEU A 22 4.72 0.32 -25.44
C LEU A 22 5.50 -0.92 -24.97
N LEU A 23 6.63 -0.78 -24.28
CA LEU A 23 7.35 -1.95 -23.71
C LEU A 23 7.75 -1.81 -22.23
N PHE A 24 7.46 -0.67 -21.57
CA PHE A 24 7.81 -0.43 -20.17
C PHE A 24 6.60 -0.33 -19.21
N GLY A 25 5.37 -0.50 -19.71
CA GLY A 25 4.15 -0.36 -18.88
C GLY A 25 3.87 -1.53 -17.93
N ALA A 26 4.44 -2.71 -18.17
CA ALA A 26 4.22 -3.88 -17.32
C ALA A 26 5.11 -3.88 -16.07
N ALA A 27 6.33 -3.34 -16.19
CA ALA A 27 7.31 -3.36 -15.11
C ALA A 27 6.90 -2.50 -13.92
N CYS A 28 6.15 -1.40 -14.13
CA CYS A 28 5.71 -0.52 -13.04
C CYS A 28 4.48 -1.03 -12.28
N ALA A 29 3.80 -2.05 -12.80
CA ALA A 29 2.57 -2.60 -12.24
C ALA A 29 2.80 -3.94 -11.51
N HIS A 30 4.00 -4.51 -11.51
CA HIS A 30 4.26 -5.80 -10.85
C HIS A 30 3.98 -5.74 -9.34
N PRO A 31 3.33 -6.75 -8.71
CA PRO A 31 3.01 -6.77 -7.27
C PRO A 31 4.18 -6.43 -6.36
N ALA A 32 5.38 -6.94 -6.67
CA ALA A 32 6.60 -6.66 -5.88
C ALA A 32 6.95 -5.16 -5.82
N ASN A 33 6.45 -4.34 -6.75
CA ASN A 33 6.61 -2.89 -6.68
C ASN A 33 5.78 -2.25 -5.57
N LEU A 34 4.85 -2.94 -4.91
CA LEU A 34 4.26 -2.45 -3.67
C LEU A 34 5.34 -2.24 -2.60
N LEU A 35 6.40 -3.06 -2.65
CA LEU A 35 7.39 -3.20 -1.59
C LEU A 35 8.65 -2.37 -1.82
N VAL A 36 8.84 -1.78 -3.00
CA VAL A 36 10.01 -0.94 -3.29
C VAL A 36 9.87 0.43 -2.64
N ASP A 37 10.97 1.02 -2.19
CA ASP A 37 10.98 2.26 -1.38
C ASP A 37 10.09 3.39 -1.92
N SER A 38 10.04 3.58 -3.25
CA SER A 38 9.22 4.65 -3.85
C SER A 38 7.71 4.47 -3.65
N ASN A 39 7.23 3.22 -3.56
CA ASN A 39 5.82 2.89 -3.34
C ASN A 39 5.53 2.53 -1.89
N CYS A 40 6.49 1.87 -1.24
CA CYS A 40 6.36 1.48 0.15
C CYS A 40 6.28 2.67 1.11
N ASN A 41 6.72 3.86 0.72
CA ASN A 41 6.58 5.10 1.50
C ASN A 41 5.35 5.95 1.08
N ARG A 42 4.48 5.46 0.19
CA ARG A 42 3.27 6.20 -0.23
C ARG A 42 2.13 6.04 0.77
N PRO A 43 1.27 7.04 0.98
CA PRO A 43 0.14 6.92 1.90
C PRO A 43 -0.75 5.71 1.59
N LEU A 44 -1.09 4.91 2.59
CA LEU A 44 -2.06 3.83 2.45
C LEU A 44 -3.47 4.39 2.66
N ALA A 45 -3.94 5.15 1.67
CA ALA A 45 -5.28 5.72 1.65
C ALA A 45 -5.96 5.45 0.30
N GLU A 46 -7.28 5.26 0.33
CA GLU A 46 -8.10 5.13 -0.87
C GLU A 46 -7.83 6.30 -1.84
N GLY A 47 -7.76 5.98 -3.14
CA GLY A 47 -7.46 6.97 -4.18
C GLY A 47 -5.97 7.26 -4.37
N THR A 48 -5.10 6.87 -3.43
CA THR A 48 -3.65 7.02 -3.62
C THR A 48 -3.20 6.16 -4.80
N VAL A 49 -2.56 6.77 -5.79
CA VAL A 49 -2.05 6.01 -6.93
C VAL A 49 -0.85 5.18 -6.48
N ILE A 50 -0.93 3.85 -6.50
CA ILE A 50 0.16 2.93 -6.19
C ILE A 50 0.26 1.94 -7.35
N MET A 51 1.47 1.63 -7.81
CA MET A 51 1.69 0.73 -8.96
C MET A 51 0.93 1.12 -10.24
N GLY A 52 0.60 2.40 -10.40
CA GLY A 52 -0.06 2.94 -11.59
C GLY A 52 -1.59 2.97 -11.55
N ARG A 53 -2.24 2.53 -10.47
CA ARG A 53 -3.70 2.69 -10.27
C ARG A 53 -4.04 3.24 -8.89
N ALA A 54 -5.23 3.80 -8.76
CA ALA A 54 -5.75 4.23 -7.46
C ALA A 54 -5.95 3.01 -6.54
N ALA A 55 -5.41 3.07 -5.32
CA ALA A 55 -5.65 2.09 -4.29
C ALA A 55 -7.13 2.11 -3.86
N MET A 56 -7.68 0.95 -3.55
CA MET A 56 -9.09 0.76 -3.23
C MET A 56 -9.25 0.11 -1.87
N MET A 57 -10.27 0.51 -1.11
CA MET A 57 -10.66 -0.24 0.09
C MET A 57 -11.19 -1.62 -0.30
N SER A 58 -10.86 -2.64 0.50
CA SER A 58 -11.38 -4.00 0.36
C SER A 58 -11.76 -4.56 1.72
N THR A 59 -12.90 -5.24 1.75
CA THR A 59 -13.40 -6.02 2.89
C THR A 59 -13.12 -7.51 2.75
N ASP A 60 -12.46 -7.94 1.66
CA ASP A 60 -12.19 -9.36 1.38
C ASP A 60 -11.13 -9.93 2.34
N ARG A 61 -10.31 -9.05 2.91
CA ARG A 61 -9.29 -9.39 3.90
C ARG A 61 -9.41 -8.50 5.12
N THR A 62 -9.09 -9.07 6.27
CA THR A 62 -9.03 -8.34 7.54
C THR A 62 -7.62 -8.39 8.08
N VAL A 63 -7.10 -7.24 8.49
CA VAL A 63 -5.88 -7.14 9.29
C VAL A 63 -6.25 -7.23 10.77
N TYR A 64 -5.37 -7.81 11.58
CA TYR A 64 -5.60 -7.96 13.02
C TYR A 64 -4.29 -8.13 13.78
N PHE A 65 -4.36 -7.89 15.09
CA PHE A 65 -3.29 -8.23 16.02
C PHE A 65 -3.47 -9.66 16.54
N GLN A 66 -2.37 -10.27 16.96
CA GLN A 66 -2.33 -11.53 17.66
C GLN A 66 -1.58 -11.36 18.98
N ARG A 67 -2.09 -12.01 20.03
CA ARG A 67 -1.42 -12.21 21.31
C ARG A 67 -1.16 -13.69 21.47
N HIS A 68 0.12 -14.06 21.58
CA HIS A 68 0.54 -15.46 21.70
C HIS A 68 -0.04 -16.37 20.59
N GLY A 69 -0.10 -15.85 19.35
CA GLY A 69 -0.64 -16.56 18.18
C GLY A 69 -2.18 -16.55 18.06
N SER A 70 -2.90 -16.08 19.06
CA SER A 70 -4.36 -15.95 19.01
C SER A 70 -4.77 -14.58 18.49
N LYS A 71 -5.67 -14.53 17.49
CA LYS A 71 -6.27 -13.30 16.98
C LYS A 71 -6.95 -12.52 18.11
N MET A 72 -6.70 -11.22 18.15
CA MET A 72 -7.37 -10.27 19.02
C MET A 72 -8.50 -9.57 18.26
N ASP A 73 -9.57 -9.22 18.97
CA ASP A 73 -10.65 -8.41 18.42
C ASP A 73 -10.22 -6.95 18.28
N CYS A 74 -10.56 -6.32 17.16
CA CYS A 74 -10.36 -4.89 16.98
C CYS A 74 -11.25 -4.12 17.97
N GLY A 75 -10.71 -3.07 18.58
CA GLY A 75 -11.31 -2.32 19.68
C GLY A 75 -10.98 -2.87 21.07
N SER A 76 -10.29 -4.01 21.16
CA SER A 76 -9.89 -4.59 22.45
C SER A 76 -8.67 -3.91 23.08
N GLY A 77 -8.31 -4.36 24.28
CA GLY A 77 -7.21 -3.81 25.07
C GLY A 77 -5.87 -4.51 24.83
N TYR A 78 -4.77 -3.76 24.83
CA TYR A 78 -3.40 -4.29 24.96
C TYR A 78 -2.82 -3.98 26.34
N THR A 79 -1.83 -4.78 26.76
CA THR A 79 -1.02 -4.56 27.95
C THR A 79 0.26 -3.82 27.55
N PRO A 80 0.58 -2.67 28.16
CA PRO A 80 1.81 -1.94 27.86
C PRO A 80 3.07 -2.82 27.90
N GLY A 81 3.92 -2.71 26.87
CA GLY A 81 5.18 -3.46 26.77
C GLY A 81 5.04 -4.92 26.36
N GLU A 82 3.84 -5.43 26.10
CA GLU A 82 3.68 -6.80 25.58
C GLU A 82 4.11 -6.90 24.11
N THR A 83 4.59 -8.07 23.70
CA THR A 83 4.85 -8.36 22.27
C THR A 83 3.56 -8.76 21.58
N LEU A 84 3.21 -8.03 20.53
CA LEU A 84 2.10 -8.34 19.65
C LEU A 84 2.62 -8.71 18.26
N THR A 85 1.79 -9.45 17.52
CA THR A 85 2.06 -9.80 16.14
C THR A 85 0.95 -9.27 15.24
N VAL A 86 1.27 -8.73 14.08
CA VAL A 86 0.29 -8.32 13.06
C VAL A 86 0.14 -9.44 12.02
N ALA A 87 -1.10 -9.72 11.66
CA ALA A 87 -1.46 -10.69 10.64
C ALA A 87 -2.63 -10.20 9.77
N ILE A 88 -2.79 -10.85 8.63
CA ILE A 88 -3.90 -10.65 7.70
C ILE A 88 -4.61 -11.99 7.49
N SER A 89 -5.92 -11.99 7.22
CA SER A 89 -6.72 -13.22 7.11
C SER A 89 -6.33 -14.11 5.93
N ASP A 90 -5.75 -13.52 4.88
CA ASP A 90 -5.16 -14.22 3.75
C ASP A 90 -3.89 -13.47 3.32
N SER A 91 -2.79 -14.20 3.21
CA SER A 91 -1.45 -13.69 2.94
C SER A 91 -0.96 -13.94 1.53
N THR A 92 -1.85 -14.40 0.65
CA THR A 92 -1.53 -14.61 -0.76
C THR A 92 -1.20 -13.26 -1.42
N GLY A 93 -0.14 -13.23 -2.22
CA GLY A 93 0.32 -12.02 -2.93
C GLY A 93 1.32 -11.19 -2.14
N GLU A 94 1.58 -9.97 -2.61
CA GLU A 94 2.49 -9.04 -1.94
C GLU A 94 1.72 -8.18 -0.96
N GLN A 95 2.32 -7.89 0.20
CA GLN A 95 1.64 -7.18 1.27
C GLN A 95 2.58 -6.29 2.08
N LEU A 96 1.99 -5.22 2.59
CA LEU A 96 2.62 -4.18 3.38
C LEU A 96 1.71 -3.87 4.56
N PHE A 97 2.27 -3.86 5.77
CA PHE A 97 1.55 -3.37 6.95
C PHE A 97 2.02 -1.96 7.30
N GLU A 98 1.09 -1.13 7.72
CA GLU A 98 1.35 0.19 8.28
C GLU A 98 0.76 0.26 9.69
N LEU A 99 1.59 0.68 10.63
CA LEU A 99 1.26 0.84 12.03
C LEU A 99 1.19 2.33 12.38
N SER A 100 0.28 2.68 13.27
CA SER A 100 0.24 3.98 13.92
C SER A 100 0.15 3.80 15.43
N GLY A 101 0.75 4.73 16.18
CA GLY A 101 0.85 4.64 17.64
C GLY A 101 1.94 3.70 18.15
N GLY A 102 2.76 3.10 17.28
CA GLY A 102 3.86 2.21 17.64
C GLY A 102 4.90 2.08 16.53
N SER A 103 5.79 1.10 16.64
CA SER A 103 6.77 0.76 15.61
C SER A 103 6.97 -0.75 15.57
N PHE A 104 7.23 -1.29 14.38
CA PHE A 104 7.57 -2.70 14.21
C PHE A 104 9.01 -2.99 14.62
N ASP A 105 9.23 -4.19 15.14
CA ASP A 105 10.55 -4.75 15.38
C ASP A 105 11.17 -5.13 14.02
N GLY A 106 12.09 -4.31 13.52
CA GLY A 106 12.70 -4.51 12.20
C GLY A 106 11.84 -4.06 11.04
N GLY A 107 11.07 -2.97 11.23
CA GLY A 107 10.30 -2.32 10.16
C GLY A 107 11.05 -2.21 8.84
N SER A 108 10.30 -2.30 7.75
CA SER A 108 10.81 -2.18 6.38
C SER A 108 10.39 -0.83 5.81
N CYS A 109 11.12 -0.40 4.78
CA CYS A 109 10.96 0.91 4.14
C CYS A 109 11.58 2.03 4.98
N ALA A 110 11.42 3.29 4.61
CA ALA A 110 12.25 4.36 5.16
C ALA A 110 11.99 4.66 6.65
N ASP A 111 10.98 4.00 7.24
CA ASP A 111 10.56 4.15 8.62
C ASP A 111 10.32 2.79 9.30
N SER A 112 10.20 2.81 10.63
CA SER A 112 9.88 1.61 11.42
C SER A 112 8.37 1.41 11.61
N VAL A 113 7.53 2.23 10.97
CA VAL A 113 6.07 2.12 11.08
C VAL A 113 5.46 1.28 9.98
N ARG A 114 6.25 0.95 8.95
CA ARG A 114 5.88 0.05 7.88
C ARG A 114 6.71 -1.23 7.93
N ILE A 115 6.17 -2.31 7.41
CA ILE A 115 6.92 -3.57 7.27
C ILE A 115 6.38 -4.40 6.11
N VAL A 116 7.31 -4.92 5.32
CA VAL A 116 7.06 -5.73 4.13
C VAL A 116 7.03 -7.19 4.52
N GLY A 117 6.14 -7.96 3.92
CA GLY A 117 6.32 -9.42 3.82
C GLY A 117 5.25 -10.28 4.49
N SER A 118 5.53 -11.58 4.45
CA SER A 118 4.65 -12.66 4.88
C SER A 118 4.41 -12.62 6.39
N VAL A 119 3.13 -12.57 6.77
CA VAL A 119 2.49 -12.69 8.11
C VAL A 119 3.46 -12.89 9.29
N GLY A 120 3.33 -12.07 10.33
CA GLY A 120 4.07 -12.28 11.57
C GLY A 120 4.93 -11.11 12.02
N ALA A 121 4.69 -9.91 11.51
CA ALA A 121 5.40 -8.71 11.93
C ALA A 121 5.18 -8.47 13.43
N THR A 122 6.26 -8.35 14.19
CA THR A 122 6.20 -8.16 15.65
C THR A 122 6.38 -6.70 16.02
N LEU A 123 5.80 -6.32 17.15
CA LEU A 123 5.95 -5.00 17.75
C LEU A 123 5.85 -5.12 19.28
N THR A 124 6.49 -4.18 19.98
CA THR A 124 6.28 -3.98 21.41
C THR A 124 5.18 -2.93 21.62
N ALA A 125 4.12 -3.29 22.34
CA ALA A 125 2.98 -2.40 22.57
C ALA A 125 3.41 -1.15 23.36
N PRO A 126 2.93 0.06 23.00
CA PRO A 126 3.38 1.31 23.62
C PRO A 126 2.89 1.43 25.07
N ALA A 127 3.44 2.39 25.82
CA ALA A 127 3.11 2.57 27.24
C ALA A 127 1.62 2.91 27.50
N SER A 128 0.97 3.56 26.53
CA SER A 128 -0.45 3.98 26.58
C SER A 128 -0.89 4.46 25.18
N GLY A 129 -2.20 4.49 24.93
CA GLY A 129 -2.78 5.13 23.75
C GLY A 129 -3.49 4.16 22.80
N THR A 130 -3.49 4.50 21.51
CA THR A 130 -4.13 3.69 20.48
C THR A 130 -3.08 3.16 19.53
N LEU A 131 -3.07 1.84 19.37
CA LEU A 131 -2.28 1.16 18.35
C LEU A 131 -3.23 0.81 17.19
N SER A 132 -2.94 1.25 15.98
CA SER A 132 -3.79 0.93 14.82
C SER A 132 -2.96 0.42 13.66
N VAL A 133 -3.45 -0.63 13.01
CA VAL A 133 -2.79 -1.27 11.87
C VAL A 133 -3.70 -1.32 10.67
N THR A 134 -3.14 -1.03 9.51
CA THR A 134 -3.76 -1.18 8.20
C THR A 134 -2.85 -2.05 7.33
N ALA A 135 -3.43 -2.84 6.43
CA ALA A 135 -2.66 -3.59 5.45
C ALA A 135 -2.98 -3.13 4.03
N ALA A 136 -1.97 -3.04 3.18
CA ALA A 136 -2.11 -2.98 1.74
C ALA A 136 -1.66 -4.30 1.11
N PHE A 137 -2.36 -4.75 0.06
CA PHE A 137 -2.02 -5.97 -0.64
C PHE A 137 -2.24 -5.86 -2.15
N ALA A 138 -1.44 -6.61 -2.91
CA ALA A 138 -1.53 -6.72 -4.36
C ALA A 138 -1.52 -8.20 -4.77
N LEU A 139 -2.60 -8.64 -5.42
CA LEU A 139 -2.74 -10.00 -5.96
C LEU A 139 -2.23 -10.10 -7.39
N GLU A 140 -2.39 -9.02 -8.14
CA GLU A 140 -2.14 -8.95 -9.57
C GLU A 140 -1.51 -7.60 -9.93
N HIS A 141 -1.30 -7.39 -11.23
CA HIS A 141 -0.62 -6.21 -11.69
C HIS A 141 -1.46 -4.94 -11.53
N GLY A 142 -0.88 -3.92 -10.91
CA GLY A 142 -1.34 -2.54 -10.91
C GLY A 142 -2.39 -2.20 -9.86
N GLN A 143 -3.21 -3.15 -9.38
CA GLN A 143 -4.21 -2.86 -8.36
C GLN A 143 -3.67 -3.13 -6.95
N VAL A 144 -3.81 -2.14 -6.08
CA VAL A 144 -3.54 -2.26 -4.65
C VAL A 144 -4.86 -2.14 -3.89
N TYR A 145 -5.05 -3.02 -2.94
CA TYR A 145 -6.20 -3.03 -2.03
C TYR A 145 -5.74 -2.69 -0.62
N ILE A 146 -6.59 -2.01 0.13
CA ILE A 146 -6.33 -1.57 1.50
C ILE A 146 -7.42 -2.15 2.40
N THR A 147 -7.03 -2.78 3.51
CA THR A 147 -7.98 -3.31 4.48
C THR A 147 -8.58 -2.18 5.32
N GLU A 148 -9.72 -2.44 5.96
CA GLU A 148 -10.11 -1.64 7.13
C GLU A 148 -9.02 -1.71 8.21
N SER A 149 -8.88 -0.63 8.99
CA SER A 149 -7.90 -0.56 10.08
C SER A 149 -8.38 -1.35 11.30
N CYS A 150 -7.49 -2.11 11.92
CA CYS A 150 -7.73 -2.72 13.23
C CYS A 150 -7.02 -1.91 14.31
N SER A 151 -7.74 -1.52 15.37
CA SER A 151 -7.15 -0.72 16.46
C SER A 151 -7.25 -1.44 17.81
N LEU A 152 -6.28 -1.21 18.69
CA LEU A 152 -6.28 -1.62 20.09
C LEU A 152 -6.04 -0.41 20.99
N THR A 153 -6.45 -0.49 22.25
CA THR A 153 -6.27 0.58 23.24
C THR A 153 -5.55 0.08 24.49
N GLY A 154 -4.74 0.91 25.14
CA GLY A 154 -4.03 0.54 26.37
C GLY A 154 -3.71 1.73 27.26
#